data_AF-A0A131XE89-F1
#
_entry.id   AF-A0A131XE89-F1
#
_cell.length_a   1.000
_cell.length_b   1.000
_cell.length_c   1.000
_cell.angle_alpha   90.00
_cell.angle_beta   90.00
_cell.angle_gamma   90.00
#
_symmetry.space_group_name_H-M   'P 1'
#
loop_
_entity.id
_entity.type
_entity.pdbx_description
1 polymer ?
#
loop_
_entity_poly.entity_id
_entity_poly.type
_entity_poly.pdbx_seq_one_letter_code
_entity_poly.pdbx_strand_id
1 'polypeptide(L)'
;MKTAVVLVLVACFVATATSAKGRAASRREQFDEWRNCMVQKIPNDKASVYQACHERSRGTDMHRFRDGLQCVLSSYNIVNRNDVNLERMAQLAREITQQDLKSAFEECPKNERNKQLQRTVKCVIDHLESTCPVPEGAAGARE
;
A
#
# COMPACT_ATOMS: atom_id res chain seq x y z
N MET A 1 60.62 -38.95 17.84
CA MET A 1 59.54 -37.94 17.93
C MET A 1 59.64 -37.03 16.70
N LYS A 2 58.81 -37.26 15.68
CA LYS A 2 58.71 -36.39 14.50
C LYS A 2 57.23 -36.08 14.28
N THR A 3 56.98 -34.80 14.12
CA THR A 3 55.72 -34.07 14.17
C THR A 3 54.78 -34.42 13.01
N ALA A 4 53.52 -34.63 13.35
CA ALA A 4 52.40 -34.62 12.43
C ALA A 4 51.93 -33.18 12.20
N VAL A 5 51.59 -32.80 10.97
CA VAL A 5 50.42 -31.95 10.67
C VAL A 5 49.98 -32.26 9.23
N VAL A 6 48.90 -33.02 9.09
CA VAL A 6 48.13 -33.12 7.83
C VAL A 6 46.99 -32.13 7.96
N LEU A 7 47.08 -31.01 7.25
CA LEU A 7 46.03 -29.99 7.17
C LEU A 7 44.98 -30.44 6.15
N VAL A 8 43.84 -30.89 6.66
CA VAL A 8 42.64 -31.22 5.87
C VAL A 8 41.90 -29.92 5.55
N LEU A 9 42.02 -29.46 4.31
CA LEU A 9 41.21 -28.37 3.76
C LEU A 9 39.98 -28.96 3.07
N VAL A 10 38.92 -29.20 3.84
CA VAL A 10 37.56 -29.38 3.29
C VAL A 10 36.61 -28.61 4.20
N ALA A 11 36.43 -27.32 3.90
CA ALA A 11 35.38 -26.51 4.52
C ALA A 11 34.47 -25.97 3.41
N CYS A 12 33.35 -26.69 3.27
CA CYS A 12 32.07 -26.32 2.70
C CYS A 12 31.97 -24.95 2.00
N PHE A 13 31.77 -25.01 0.67
CA PHE A 13 31.04 -23.98 -0.05
C PHE A 13 29.60 -23.93 0.47
N VAL A 14 29.34 -23.15 1.51
CA VAL A 14 27.98 -22.76 1.89
C VAL A 14 27.59 -21.62 0.95
N ALA A 15 26.98 -21.99 -0.17
CA ALA A 15 26.35 -21.05 -1.08
C ALA A 15 25.42 -20.11 -0.30
N THR A 16 25.63 -18.81 -0.48
CA THR A 16 24.83 -17.71 0.07
C THR A 16 23.44 -17.68 -0.55
N ALA A 17 22.56 -18.60 -0.14
CA ALA A 17 21.15 -18.61 -0.53
C ALA A 17 20.24 -17.80 0.43
N THR A 18 20.81 -17.19 1.48
CA THR A 18 20.08 -16.48 2.55
C THR A 18 19.72 -15.03 2.20
N SER A 19 20.36 -14.41 1.21
CA SER A 19 20.22 -12.98 0.93
C SER A 19 18.97 -12.60 0.12
N ALA A 20 18.50 -13.45 -0.80
CA ALA A 20 17.31 -13.15 -1.60
C ALA A 20 16.00 -13.37 -0.83
N LYS A 21 15.89 -14.47 -0.08
CA LYS A 21 14.70 -14.81 0.71
C LYS A 21 14.50 -13.86 1.90
N GLY A 22 15.58 -13.49 2.60
CA GLY A 22 15.55 -12.50 3.67
C GLY A 22 15.15 -11.09 3.19
N ARG A 23 15.69 -10.65 2.05
CA ARG A 23 15.35 -9.34 1.44
C ARG A 23 13.92 -9.29 0.88
N ALA A 24 13.36 -10.42 0.46
CA ALA A 24 11.97 -10.50 0.04
C ALA A 24 11.01 -10.42 1.24
N ALA A 25 11.33 -11.13 2.33
CA ALA A 25 10.56 -11.09 3.56
C ALA A 25 10.53 -9.68 4.17
N SER A 26 11.68 -9.01 4.26
CA SER A 26 11.76 -7.65 4.83
C SER A 26 11.02 -6.59 4.02
N ARG A 27 10.95 -6.74 2.68
CA ARG A 27 10.16 -5.82 1.82
C ARG A 27 8.66 -6.01 1.98
N ARG A 28 8.21 -7.25 2.17
CA ARG A 28 6.80 -7.55 2.41
C ARG A 28 6.33 -7.02 3.75
N GLU A 29 7.15 -7.20 4.79
CA GLU A 29 6.90 -6.65 6.13
C GLU A 29 6.82 -5.11 6.10
N GLN A 30 7.79 -4.45 5.47
CA GLN A 30 7.75 -2.99 5.25
C GLN A 30 6.48 -2.53 4.53
N PHE A 31 6.03 -3.29 3.51
CA PHE A 31 4.79 -2.98 2.80
C PHE A 31 3.56 -3.15 3.70
N ASP A 32 3.51 -4.23 4.48
CA ASP A 32 2.41 -4.49 5.40
C ASP A 32 2.32 -3.41 6.49
N GLU A 33 3.45 -2.95 7.03
CA GLU A 33 3.51 -1.82 7.97
C GLU A 33 2.99 -0.53 7.34
N TRP A 34 3.47 -0.18 6.14
CA TRP A 34 3.01 0.98 5.39
C TRP A 34 1.50 0.93 5.13
N ARG A 35 1.01 -0.20 4.63
CA ARG A 35 -0.42 -0.42 4.42
C ARG A 35 -1.20 -0.26 5.72
N ASN A 36 -0.72 -0.85 6.82
CA ASN A 36 -1.41 -0.77 8.10
C ASN A 36 -1.52 0.69 8.57
N CYS A 37 -0.47 1.49 8.38
CA CYS A 37 -0.53 2.94 8.62
C CYS A 37 -1.64 3.59 7.77
N MET A 38 -1.66 3.32 6.46
CA MET A 38 -2.67 3.87 5.53
C MET A 38 -4.10 3.51 5.94
N VAL A 39 -4.34 2.26 6.31
CA VAL A 39 -5.67 1.77 6.70
C VAL A 39 -6.15 2.39 8.01
N GLN A 40 -5.24 2.70 8.94
CA GLN A 40 -5.59 3.42 10.17
C GLN A 40 -6.07 4.86 9.92
N LYS A 41 -5.76 5.43 8.75
CA LYS A 41 -6.25 6.76 8.33
C LYS A 41 -7.65 6.72 7.71
N ILE A 42 -8.23 5.52 7.58
CA ILE A 42 -9.57 5.30 7.03
C ILE A 42 -10.54 5.09 8.20
N PRO A 43 -11.79 5.59 8.15
CA PRO A 43 -12.80 5.30 9.17
C PRO A 43 -13.02 3.78 9.36
N ASN A 44 -13.27 3.34 10.59
CA ASN A 44 -13.31 1.92 10.95
C ASN A 44 -14.34 1.11 10.15
N ASP A 45 -15.52 1.69 9.88
CA ASP A 45 -16.56 1.07 9.05
C ASP A 45 -16.04 0.82 7.62
N LYS A 46 -15.19 1.72 7.11
CA LYS A 46 -14.59 1.62 5.78
C LYS A 46 -13.32 0.77 5.75
N ALA A 47 -12.58 0.68 6.85
CA ALA A 47 -11.43 -0.21 6.97
C ALA A 47 -11.83 -1.69 6.79
N SER A 48 -13.02 -2.08 7.26
CA SER A 48 -13.55 -3.43 7.01
C SER A 48 -13.82 -3.70 5.52
N VAL A 49 -14.36 -2.71 4.81
CA VAL A 49 -14.58 -2.76 3.35
C VAL A 49 -13.24 -2.88 2.60
N TYR A 50 -12.24 -2.10 3.02
CA TYR A 50 -10.88 -2.22 2.50
C TYR A 50 -10.36 -3.65 2.64
N GLN A 51 -10.43 -4.21 3.85
CA GLN A 51 -9.84 -5.52 4.15
C GLN A 51 -10.48 -6.63 3.30
N ALA A 52 -11.82 -6.66 3.22
CA ALA A 52 -12.54 -7.64 2.41
C ALA A 52 -12.13 -7.58 0.93
N CYS A 53 -11.89 -6.38 0.39
CA CYS A 53 -11.46 -6.21 -0.99
C CYS A 53 -9.98 -6.53 -1.24
N HIS A 54 -9.12 -6.17 -0.29
CA HIS A 54 -7.70 -6.49 -0.36
C HIS A 54 -7.46 -8.02 -0.28
N GLU A 55 -8.21 -8.73 0.56
CA GLU A 55 -8.09 -10.18 0.73
C GLU A 55 -8.56 -10.97 -0.50
N ARG A 56 -9.65 -10.54 -1.14
CA ARG A 56 -10.16 -11.17 -2.37
C ARG A 56 -9.35 -10.83 -3.62
N SER A 57 -8.67 -9.68 -3.63
CA SER A 57 -7.88 -9.24 -4.79
C SER A 57 -6.66 -10.14 -4.99
N ARG A 58 -6.30 -10.34 -6.26
CA ARG A 58 -5.18 -11.19 -6.69
C ARG A 58 -4.13 -10.32 -7.39
N GLY A 59 -2.86 -10.66 -7.26
CA GLY A 59 -1.77 -9.96 -7.93
C GLY A 59 -0.74 -9.42 -6.94
N THR A 60 -0.06 -8.34 -7.31
CA THR A 60 0.97 -7.70 -6.48
C THR A 60 0.36 -7.03 -5.24
N ASP A 61 1.16 -6.86 -4.18
CA ASP A 61 0.68 -6.23 -2.95
C ASP A 61 0.15 -4.80 -3.19
N MET A 62 0.78 -4.03 -4.09
CA MET A 62 0.28 -2.70 -4.51
C MET A 62 -1.04 -2.76 -5.27
N HIS A 63 -1.23 -3.74 -6.16
CA HIS A 63 -2.50 -3.89 -6.88
C HIS A 63 -3.64 -4.19 -5.91
N ARG A 64 -3.43 -5.14 -5.00
CA ARG A 64 -4.39 -5.50 -3.95
C ARG A 64 -4.70 -4.32 -3.03
N PHE A 65 -3.69 -3.52 -2.70
CA PHE A 65 -3.85 -2.29 -1.94
C PHE A 65 -4.74 -1.27 -2.66
N ARG A 66 -4.47 -1.01 -3.95
CA ARG A 66 -5.29 -0.10 -4.79
C ARG A 66 -6.72 -0.61 -4.91
N ASP A 67 -6.94 -1.91 -5.05
CA ASP A 67 -8.28 -2.50 -5.09
C ASP A 67 -9.04 -2.32 -3.77
N GLY A 68 -8.36 -2.46 -2.63
CA GLY A 68 -8.92 -2.14 -1.32
C GLY A 68 -9.44 -0.70 -1.26
N LEU A 69 -8.63 0.27 -1.71
CA LEU A 69 -9.03 1.68 -1.75
C LEU A 69 -10.15 1.96 -2.75
N GLN A 70 -10.16 1.29 -3.92
CA GLN A 70 -11.27 1.39 -4.87
C GLN A 70 -12.60 0.97 -4.23
N CYS A 71 -12.59 -0.08 -3.41
CA CYS A 71 -13.79 -0.49 -2.67
C CYS A 71 -14.21 0.52 -1.62
N VAL A 72 -13.26 1.14 -0.91
CA VAL A 72 -13.56 2.22 0.03
C VAL A 72 -14.27 3.36 -0.70
N LEU A 73 -13.71 3.85 -1.82
CA LEU A 73 -14.35 4.90 -2.64
C LEU A 73 -15.72 4.45 -3.15
N SER A 74 -15.86 3.21 -3.61
CA SER A 74 -17.14 2.67 -4.08
C SER A 74 -18.19 2.62 -2.96
N SER A 75 -17.79 2.34 -1.72
CA SER A 75 -18.69 2.30 -0.55
C SER A 75 -19.24 3.66 -0.13
N TYR A 76 -18.68 4.75 -0.65
CA TYR A 76 -19.21 6.10 -0.53
C TYR A 76 -20.24 6.44 -1.62
N ASN A 77 -20.54 5.50 -2.53
CA ASN A 77 -21.41 5.67 -3.68
C ASN A 77 -20.97 6.83 -4.61
N ILE A 78 -19.66 7.09 -4.69
CA ILE A 78 -19.07 8.10 -5.57
C ILE A 78 -18.45 7.52 -6.83
N VAL A 79 -18.38 6.20 -6.96
CA VAL A 79 -17.77 5.52 -8.11
C VAL A 79 -18.86 4.97 -9.01
N ASN A 80 -18.83 5.32 -10.30
CA ASN A 80 -19.64 4.73 -11.35
C ASN A 80 -18.72 4.15 -12.44
N ARG A 81 -18.64 2.81 -12.51
CA ARG A 81 -17.66 2.09 -13.33
C ARG A 81 -16.24 2.56 -13.02
N ASN A 82 -15.65 3.37 -13.90
CA ASN A 82 -14.29 3.89 -13.78
C ASN A 82 -14.26 5.40 -13.50
N ASP A 83 -15.42 6.03 -13.32
CA ASP A 83 -15.53 7.46 -13.06
C ASP A 83 -15.91 7.73 -11.61
N VAL A 84 -15.40 8.83 -11.05
CA VAL A 84 -15.67 9.31 -9.70
C VAL A 84 -16.43 10.62 -9.77
N ASN A 85 -17.53 10.69 -9.02
CA ASN A 85 -18.27 11.93 -8.80
C ASN A 85 -17.48 12.85 -7.86
N LEU A 86 -16.67 13.74 -8.45
CA LEU A 86 -15.82 14.68 -7.73
C LEU A 86 -16.60 15.67 -6.86
N GLU A 87 -17.76 16.11 -7.33
CA GLU A 87 -18.63 17.01 -6.56
C GLU A 87 -19.12 16.31 -5.28
N ARG A 88 -19.60 15.08 -5.40
CA ARG A 88 -20.05 14.30 -4.25
C ARG A 88 -18.89 13.96 -3.31
N MET A 89 -17.71 13.66 -3.85
CA MET A 89 -16.50 13.44 -3.06
C MET A 89 -16.18 14.67 -2.18
N ALA A 90 -16.21 15.88 -2.76
CA ALA A 90 -15.99 17.12 -2.00
C ALA A 90 -17.08 17.36 -0.93
N GLN A 91 -18.34 17.04 -1.23
CA GLN A 91 -19.42 17.17 -0.24
C GLN A 91 -19.24 16.25 0.97
N LEU A 92 -18.81 15.01 0.73
CA LEU A 92 -18.59 13.97 1.75
C LEU A 92 -17.40 14.26 2.66
N ALA A 93 -16.46 15.12 2.26
CA ALA A 93 -15.33 15.52 3.10
C ALA A 93 -15.77 16.02 4.48
N ARG A 94 -16.94 16.67 4.57
CA ARG A 94 -17.51 17.18 5.82
C ARG A 94 -17.96 16.09 6.78
N GLU A 95 -18.22 14.89 6.27
CA GLU A 95 -18.69 13.73 7.04
C GLU A 95 -17.54 12.79 7.45
N ILE A 96 -16.35 12.96 6.86
CA ILE A 96 -15.18 12.16 7.17
C ILE A 96 -14.49 12.70 8.43
N THR A 97 -14.35 11.84 9.43
CA THR A 97 -13.72 12.18 10.71
C THR A 97 -12.19 12.07 10.68
N GLN A 98 -11.65 11.18 9.84
CA GLN A 98 -10.21 11.00 9.74
C GLN A 98 -9.58 12.10 8.89
N GLN A 99 -8.70 12.89 9.50
CA GLN A 99 -8.18 14.12 8.92
C GLN A 99 -7.46 13.90 7.59
N ASP A 100 -6.63 12.85 7.48
CA ASP A 100 -5.86 12.58 6.26
C ASP A 100 -6.78 12.19 5.08
N LEU A 101 -7.76 11.32 5.32
CA LEU A 101 -8.75 10.95 4.29
C LEU A 101 -9.68 12.12 3.96
N LYS A 102 -10.06 12.92 4.96
CA LYS A 102 -10.84 14.14 4.76
C LYS A 102 -10.09 15.10 3.83
N SER A 103 -8.81 15.38 4.10
CA SER A 103 -8.00 16.24 3.24
C SER A 103 -7.90 15.70 1.82
N ALA A 104 -7.78 14.39 1.63
CA ALA A 104 -7.85 13.80 0.29
C ALA A 104 -9.20 14.07 -0.40
N PHE A 105 -10.33 13.99 0.32
CA PHE A 105 -11.66 14.29 -0.21
C PHE A 105 -11.89 15.79 -0.46
N GLU A 106 -11.15 16.69 0.18
CA GLU A 106 -11.20 18.13 -0.07
C GLU A 106 -10.32 18.54 -1.28
N GLU A 107 -9.16 17.91 -1.43
CA GLU A 107 -8.14 18.33 -2.40
C GLU A 107 -8.24 17.58 -3.74
N CYS A 108 -8.46 16.26 -3.73
CA CYS A 108 -8.50 15.48 -4.97
C CYS A 108 -9.57 15.95 -5.97
N PRO A 109 -10.77 16.38 -5.56
CA PRO A 109 -11.78 16.91 -6.48
C PRO A 109 -11.39 18.18 -7.23
N LYS A 110 -10.40 18.95 -6.74
CA LYS A 110 -9.96 20.21 -7.39
C LYS A 110 -9.25 19.97 -8.73
N ASN A 111 -8.85 18.72 -9.01
CA ASN A 111 -8.23 18.33 -10.27
C ASN A 111 -9.18 17.44 -11.07
N GLU A 112 -9.74 17.98 -12.16
CA GLU A 112 -10.66 17.27 -13.06
C GLU A 112 -10.12 15.95 -13.62
N ARG A 113 -8.79 15.77 -13.68
CA ARG A 113 -8.20 14.49 -14.10
C ARG A 113 -8.51 13.37 -13.10
N ASN A 114 -8.76 13.70 -11.84
CA ASN A 114 -9.14 12.75 -10.81
C ASN A 114 -10.58 12.24 -10.96
N LYS A 115 -11.32 12.63 -12.01
CA LYS A 115 -12.58 11.97 -12.35
C LYS A 115 -12.38 10.50 -12.71
N GLN A 116 -11.20 10.09 -13.14
CA GLN A 116 -10.89 8.67 -13.38
C GLN A 116 -10.51 7.98 -12.07
N LEU A 117 -11.16 6.86 -11.75
CA LEU A 117 -11.00 6.11 -10.50
C LEU A 117 -9.53 5.83 -10.16
N GLN A 118 -8.73 5.37 -11.12
CA GLN A 118 -7.32 5.08 -10.87
C GLN A 118 -6.52 6.33 -10.48
N ARG A 119 -6.87 7.49 -11.04
CA ARG A 119 -6.24 8.78 -10.68
C ARG A 119 -6.73 9.29 -9.33
N THR A 120 -8.02 9.11 -9.03
CA THR A 120 -8.56 9.41 -7.70
C THR A 120 -7.87 8.58 -6.64
N VAL A 121 -7.74 7.25 -6.86
CA VAL A 121 -7.07 6.33 -5.94
C VAL A 121 -5.64 6.78 -5.74
N LYS A 122 -4.90 7.08 -6.81
CA LYS A 122 -3.54 7.61 -6.69
C LYS A 122 -3.50 8.90 -5.85
N CYS A 123 -4.40 9.85 -6.12
CA CYS A 123 -4.45 11.10 -5.35
C CYS A 123 -4.71 10.85 -3.86
N VAL A 124 -5.65 9.95 -3.53
CA VAL A 124 -5.91 9.57 -2.14
C VAL A 124 -4.67 8.95 -1.50
N ILE A 125 -3.96 8.07 -2.19
CA ILE A 125 -2.70 7.48 -1.71
C ILE A 125 -1.69 8.59 -1.42
N ASP A 126 -1.45 9.50 -2.36
CA ASP A 126 -0.47 10.59 -2.21
C ASP A 126 -0.77 11.46 -0.97
N HIS A 127 -2.05 11.69 -0.66
CA HIS A 127 -2.45 12.42 0.55
C HIS A 127 -2.21 11.62 1.84
N LEU A 128 -2.54 10.32 1.85
CA LEU A 128 -2.30 9.49 3.02
C LEU A 128 -0.78 9.23 3.24
N GLU A 129 0.02 9.22 2.17
CA GLU A 129 1.49 9.05 2.23
C GLU A 129 2.16 10.21 2.99
N SER A 130 1.53 11.38 3.06
CA SER A 130 2.07 12.53 3.81
C SER A 130 2.31 12.22 5.29
N THR A 131 1.53 11.30 5.87
CA THR A 131 1.67 10.85 7.27
C THR A 131 2.02 9.36 7.39
N CYS A 132 2.08 8.64 6.27
CA CYS A 132 2.46 7.24 6.17
C CYS A 132 3.55 7.07 5.08
N PRO A 133 4.81 7.41 5.38
CA PRO A 133 5.86 7.45 4.36
C PRO A 133 6.14 6.06 3.79
N VAL A 134 6.33 6.01 2.47
CA VAL A 134 6.66 4.78 1.74
C VAL A 134 8.04 4.25 2.19
N PRO A 135 8.18 2.96 2.54
CA PRO A 135 9.47 2.37 2.87
C PRO A 135 10.43 2.46 1.69
N GLU A 136 11.70 2.81 1.94
CA GLU A 136 12.73 3.00 0.88
C GLU A 136 12.90 1.76 -0.03
N GLY A 137 12.58 0.57 0.46
CA GLY A 137 12.62 -0.69 -0.30
C GLY A 137 11.40 -0.98 -1.17
N ALA A 138 10.34 -0.17 -1.10
CA ALA A 138 9.06 -0.35 -1.79
C ALA A 138 8.99 0.44 -3.12
N ALA A 139 10.10 0.44 -3.89
CA ALA A 139 10.28 1.23 -5.11
C ALA A 139 9.19 1.04 -6.21
N GLY A 140 8.28 0.07 -6.09
CA GLY A 140 7.11 -0.10 -6.96
C GLY A 140 5.85 0.66 -6.52
N ALA A 141 5.88 1.42 -5.42
CA ALA A 141 4.73 2.19 -4.94
C ALA A 141 4.48 3.50 -5.73
N ARG A 142 5.51 4.00 -6.42
CA ARG A 142 5.50 5.31 -7.11
C ARG A 142 5.08 5.27 -8.59
N GLU A 143 4.83 4.08 -9.15
CA GLU A 143 4.45 3.89 -10.57
C GLU A 143 2.95 3.59 -10.76
#